data_AF-A0A484BD53-F1
#
_entry.id   AF-A0A484BD53-F1
#
_cell.length_a   1.000
_cell.length_b   1.000
_cell.length_c   1.000
_cell.angle_alpha   90.00
_cell.angle_beta   90.00
_cell.angle_gamma   90.00
#
_symmetry.space_group_name_H-M   'P 1'
#
loop_
_entity.id
_entity.type
_entity.pdbx_description
1 polymer ?
#
loop_
_entity_poly.entity_id
_entity_poly.type
_entity_poly.pdbx_seq_one_letter_code
_entity_poly.pdbx_strand_id
1 'polypeptide(L)'
;MRLESRWNSLSAGNQAPAALNGSAFTNLLFATLARCQDNAVPMLERVKFPSYVLWPASEMDEETQSPTAERNKSFLEEVNFPEPGIINLDMIRSSYLEEGQHGETRRLHQLEPVILERIKTLRLEFKNILRIDHLWVLPNLTKLCLNCNKIEVIEHIGMLTALKELNLSFNYITKIENLETLVNLEVLSLFGNRITRIENLEALDKLVILSIGNNLINVLDGIDRLRFVNSLKVLNLEGNPIAKLPDFPLSQYVTAILPQLNYYEYVFIKDEARDAAQKRFYRELREIEAKQEKEIHDRETEARERAEAERLASSFVEHLDRQQLYETMWRADDDGRVLMLIGAPAQELAEDYEKDVYELTQKIYKLGLERFNERDADIKDFLSCLEEGRQEFQSLGQKHIEEFMQYRDKTFEEASVILRELETCEENGPEHVQLCEAMDTTNAQFDEALNELWQNLMAQELHLHEAIEESTLNFEHRFTRLMSSFVEESQLYFLQLRHVCEHFSESMTDAVSRFISDKLAQHDLDSVPQPLRICIDDRESLLNLVDAMKATHIARIEEREDRMADRSKEFITNYVEKLNKEEIERHRAKILEINSFMEMMRKAIANLPEEIHAELLLQQE
;
A
#
# COMPACT_ATOMS: atom_id res chain seq x y z
N MET A 1 -28.32 9.72 6.88
CA MET A 1 -29.65 10.04 7.46
C MET A 1 -30.55 8.82 7.81
N ARG A 2 -30.07 7.56 7.81
CA ARG A 2 -30.84 6.40 8.32
C ARG A 2 -30.17 5.60 9.46
N LEU A 3 -29.14 6.16 10.10
CA LEU A 3 -28.45 5.57 11.26
C LEU A 3 -28.64 6.33 12.59
N GLU A 4 -29.17 7.56 12.55
CA GLU A 4 -29.42 8.37 13.77
C GLU A 4 -30.74 8.02 14.49
N SER A 5 -31.69 7.34 13.85
CA SER A 5 -33.04 7.15 14.41
C SER A 5 -33.18 5.99 15.40
N ARG A 6 -32.15 5.14 15.59
CA ARG A 6 -32.22 3.99 16.51
C ARG A 6 -31.69 4.24 17.92
N TRP A 7 -31.07 5.39 18.18
CA TRP A 7 -30.48 5.71 19.49
C TRP A 7 -31.36 6.63 20.37
N ASN A 8 -32.38 7.28 19.82
CA ASN A 8 -33.19 8.28 20.53
C ASN A 8 -34.47 7.76 21.20
N SER A 9 -34.76 6.46 21.20
CA SER A 9 -36.04 5.92 21.73
C SER A 9 -36.00 5.38 23.17
N LEU A 10 -34.95 5.65 23.96
CA LEU A 10 -34.81 5.09 25.32
C LEU A 10 -34.74 6.12 26.47
N SER A 11 -35.02 7.41 26.25
CA SER A 11 -34.83 8.47 27.27
C SER A 11 -36.09 9.12 27.86
N ALA A 12 -37.29 8.57 27.68
CA ALA A 12 -38.51 9.15 28.26
C ALA A 12 -39.18 8.22 29.29
N GLY A 13 -38.88 8.42 30.58
CA GLY A 13 -39.60 7.77 31.69
C GLY A 13 -38.90 7.89 33.05
N ASN A 14 -39.21 8.96 33.79
CA ASN A 14 -38.74 9.22 35.16
C ASN A 14 -39.42 8.30 36.18
N GLN A 15 -38.64 7.58 37.00
CA GLN A 15 -38.71 7.53 38.48
C GLN A 15 -37.74 6.44 39.00
N ALA A 16 -36.72 6.86 39.76
CA ALA A 16 -35.74 5.99 40.39
C ALA A 16 -36.35 5.14 41.52
N PRO A 17 -35.74 3.98 41.83
CA PRO A 17 -34.92 3.99 43.04
C PRO A 17 -33.57 3.26 42.91
N ALA A 18 -32.58 3.85 43.56
CA ALA A 18 -31.43 3.27 44.26
C ALA A 18 -30.69 2.03 43.69
N ALA A 19 -29.39 2.24 43.47
CA ALA A 19 -28.30 1.25 43.51
C ALA A 19 -28.37 0.09 42.51
N LEU A 20 -27.90 0.33 41.28
CA LEU A 20 -27.32 -0.71 40.43
C LEU A 20 -26.00 -0.20 39.84
N ASN A 21 -24.92 -0.84 40.29
CA ASN A 21 -23.54 -0.64 39.86
C ASN A 21 -23.38 -0.86 38.34
N GLY A 22 -22.40 -0.16 37.76
CA GLY A 22 -22.07 -0.17 36.33
C GLY A 22 -21.57 -1.51 35.78
N SER A 23 -22.44 -2.52 35.71
CA SER A 23 -22.16 -3.82 35.09
C SER A 23 -22.75 -3.99 33.68
N ALA A 24 -23.54 -3.03 33.17
CA ALA A 24 -24.26 -3.22 31.91
C ALA A 24 -23.42 -2.99 30.63
N PHE A 25 -22.33 -2.22 30.70
CA PHE A 25 -21.45 -1.95 29.54
C PHE A 25 -20.18 -2.82 29.54
N THR A 26 -19.71 -3.23 30.73
CA THR A 26 -18.69 -4.29 30.86
C THR A 26 -19.19 -5.62 30.29
N ASN A 27 -20.49 -5.91 30.37
CA ASN A 27 -21.08 -7.16 29.87
C ASN A 27 -21.11 -7.30 28.34
N LEU A 28 -21.01 -6.22 27.57
CA LEU A 28 -21.02 -6.33 26.10
C LEU A 28 -19.63 -6.69 25.52
N LEU A 29 -18.54 -6.33 26.20
CA LEU A 29 -17.18 -6.76 25.86
C LEU A 29 -16.79 -8.06 26.58
N PHE A 30 -17.31 -8.30 27.79
CA PHE A 30 -17.28 -9.65 28.37
C PHE A 30 -18.08 -10.64 27.52
N ALA A 31 -19.12 -10.26 26.77
CA ALA A 31 -19.77 -11.17 25.83
C ALA A 31 -18.89 -11.57 24.62
N THR A 32 -17.89 -10.73 24.26
CA THR A 32 -16.93 -11.02 23.19
C THR A 32 -15.65 -11.69 23.70
N LEU A 33 -15.25 -11.42 24.95
CA LEU A 33 -14.11 -12.05 25.64
C LEU A 33 -14.47 -13.35 26.39
N ALA A 34 -15.71 -13.52 26.86
CA ALA A 34 -16.17 -14.68 27.65
C ALA A 34 -16.79 -15.82 26.82
N ARG A 35 -16.94 -15.66 25.50
CA ARG A 35 -17.19 -16.84 24.62
C ARG A 35 -16.01 -17.82 24.56
N CYS A 36 -14.89 -17.49 25.20
CA CYS A 36 -13.74 -18.38 25.38
C CYS A 36 -13.61 -18.98 26.79
N GLN A 37 -14.57 -18.77 27.71
CA GLN A 37 -14.50 -19.34 29.08
C GLN A 37 -15.46 -20.49 29.40
N ASP A 38 -16.42 -20.84 28.51
CA ASP A 38 -17.39 -21.90 28.81
C ASP A 38 -16.99 -23.33 28.40
N ASN A 39 -15.70 -23.60 28.10
CA ASN A 39 -15.20 -24.97 27.90
C ASN A 39 -13.99 -25.36 28.76
N ALA A 40 -13.67 -24.62 29.83
CA ALA A 40 -12.52 -24.92 30.69
C ALA A 40 -12.84 -25.05 32.19
N VAL A 41 -14.10 -25.31 32.57
CA VAL A 41 -14.49 -25.40 33.99
C VAL A 41 -14.33 -26.80 34.65
N PRO A 42 -14.09 -27.94 33.97
CA PRO A 42 -13.74 -29.18 34.70
C PRO A 42 -12.23 -29.43 34.91
N MET A 43 -11.31 -28.55 34.50
CA MET A 43 -9.86 -28.77 34.70
C MET A 43 -9.17 -27.85 35.73
N LEU A 44 -9.83 -26.77 36.19
CA LEU A 44 -9.25 -25.85 37.18
C LEU A 44 -9.40 -26.29 38.64
N GLU A 45 -10.18 -27.33 38.95
CA GLU A 45 -10.27 -27.89 40.32
C GLU A 45 -9.12 -28.85 40.69
N ARG A 46 -8.18 -29.15 39.78
CA ARG A 46 -7.07 -30.08 40.06
C ARG A 46 -5.68 -29.46 40.22
N VAL A 47 -5.54 -28.14 40.11
CA VAL A 47 -4.24 -27.48 40.30
C VAL A 47 -4.25 -26.69 41.60
N LYS A 48 -3.82 -27.31 42.70
CA LYS A 48 -3.39 -26.58 43.89
C LYS A 48 -2.12 -25.82 43.53
N PHE A 49 -2.21 -24.49 43.38
CA PHE A 49 -1.03 -23.64 43.34
C PHE A 49 -0.28 -23.75 44.68
N PRO A 50 1.03 -24.04 44.71
CA PRO A 50 1.79 -23.91 45.94
C PRO A 50 1.90 -22.43 46.28
N SER A 51 1.49 -22.08 47.50
CA SER A 51 1.78 -20.81 48.13
C SER A 51 3.28 -20.50 48.06
N TYR A 52 3.60 -19.29 47.59
CA TYR A 52 4.95 -18.73 47.58
C TYR A 52 5.63 -18.93 48.95
N VAL A 53 6.64 -19.79 48.99
CA VAL A 53 7.64 -19.82 50.07
C VAL A 53 8.94 -19.38 49.41
N LEU A 54 9.32 -18.14 49.69
CA LEU A 54 10.71 -17.68 49.62
C LEU A 54 11.58 -18.74 50.32
N TRP A 55 12.78 -19.07 49.82
CA TRP A 55 13.96 -19.35 50.65
C TRP A 55 15.26 -19.39 49.81
N PRO A 56 16.43 -19.17 50.46
CA PRO A 56 17.65 -18.67 49.84
C PRO A 56 18.62 -19.76 49.36
N ALA A 57 19.67 -19.31 48.68
CA ALA A 57 20.80 -20.09 48.17
C ALA A 57 21.54 -20.92 49.23
N SER A 58 21.91 -22.16 48.91
CA SER A 58 23.24 -22.81 49.08
C SER A 58 23.17 -24.34 49.13
N GLU A 59 24.21 -24.97 48.55
CA GLU A 59 24.81 -26.29 48.85
C GLU A 59 24.12 -27.63 48.46
N MET A 60 24.79 -28.32 47.54
CA MET A 60 25.21 -29.75 47.49
C MET A 60 24.46 -30.79 48.35
N ASP A 61 23.93 -31.86 47.74
CA ASP A 61 24.56 -33.21 47.65
C ASP A 61 23.58 -34.34 47.25
N GLU A 62 24.19 -35.47 46.89
CA GLU A 62 23.74 -36.67 46.17
C GLU A 62 22.59 -37.52 46.76
N GLU A 63 21.96 -38.28 45.84
CA GLU A 63 21.32 -39.60 45.95
C GLU A 63 20.38 -39.93 47.13
N THR A 64 19.11 -40.20 46.81
CA THR A 64 18.40 -41.41 47.25
C THR A 64 17.12 -41.61 46.43
N GLN A 65 17.07 -42.72 45.68
CA GLN A 65 15.91 -43.16 44.90
C GLN A 65 14.76 -43.58 45.83
N SER A 66 13.56 -43.06 45.59
CA SER A 66 12.31 -43.61 46.16
C SER A 66 11.25 -43.80 45.06
N PRO A 67 10.42 -44.87 45.11
CA PRO A 67 9.60 -45.32 43.97
C PRO A 67 8.29 -44.52 43.80
N THR A 68 8.19 -43.33 44.39
CA THR A 68 7.02 -42.45 44.28
C THR A 68 7.18 -41.35 43.22
N ALA A 69 8.38 -41.18 42.66
CA ALA A 69 8.65 -40.18 41.61
C ALA A 69 8.14 -40.61 40.20
N GLU A 70 7.97 -41.91 39.95
CA GLU A 70 7.53 -42.41 38.64
C GLU A 70 6.02 -42.29 38.42
N ARG A 71 5.21 -42.28 39.51
CA ARG A 71 3.75 -42.22 39.38
C ARG A 71 3.19 -40.82 39.11
N ASN A 72 3.98 -39.77 39.40
CA ASN A 72 3.63 -38.39 39.08
C ASN A 72 4.24 -37.89 37.76
N LYS A 73 5.19 -38.62 37.15
CA LYS A 73 5.67 -38.32 35.79
C LYS A 73 4.60 -38.62 34.73
N SER A 74 3.83 -39.69 34.91
CA SER A 74 2.83 -40.12 33.92
C SER A 74 1.59 -39.20 33.81
N PHE A 75 1.35 -38.27 34.75
CA PHE A 75 0.20 -37.35 34.66
C PHE A 75 0.55 -35.98 34.06
N LEU A 76 1.84 -35.62 34.04
CA LEU A 76 2.33 -34.35 33.47
C LEU A 76 2.87 -34.51 32.04
N GLU A 77 3.08 -35.74 31.56
CA GLU A 77 3.54 -36.04 30.20
C GLU A 77 2.40 -36.13 29.15
N GLU A 78 1.13 -35.98 29.55
CA GLU A 78 -0.04 -36.00 28.63
C GLU A 78 -0.67 -34.62 28.37
N VAL A 79 0.09 -33.53 28.53
CA VAL A 79 -0.26 -32.25 27.89
C VAL A 79 0.82 -31.96 26.85
N ASN A 80 0.57 -32.39 25.62
CA ASN A 80 1.42 -32.13 24.47
C ASN A 80 1.40 -30.61 24.20
N PHE A 81 2.36 -29.86 24.76
CA PHE A 81 2.58 -28.48 24.39
C PHE A 81 3.26 -28.48 23.01
N PRO A 82 2.64 -27.95 21.94
CA PRO A 82 3.27 -27.91 20.62
C PRO A 82 4.59 -27.14 20.73
N GLU A 83 5.65 -27.60 20.06
CA GLU A 83 6.93 -26.89 20.02
C GLU A 83 6.75 -25.45 19.54
N PRO A 84 7.58 -24.49 20.01
CA PRO A 84 7.49 -23.10 19.57
C PRO A 84 7.59 -23.00 18.05
N GLY A 85 6.52 -22.51 17.40
CA GLY A 85 6.32 -22.65 15.96
C GLY A 85 6.42 -21.34 15.17
N ILE A 86 6.72 -21.46 13.88
CA ILE A 86 6.55 -20.41 12.88
C ILE A 86 5.21 -20.64 12.18
N ILE A 87 4.45 -19.58 11.93
CA ILE A 87 3.21 -19.72 11.13
C ILE A 87 3.57 -20.34 9.78
N ASN A 88 2.91 -21.45 9.46
CA ASN A 88 3.08 -22.17 8.22
C ASN A 88 1.72 -22.52 7.59
N LEU A 89 1.75 -23.04 6.38
CA LEU A 89 0.52 -23.35 5.62
C LEU A 89 -0.35 -24.40 6.33
N ASP A 90 0.26 -25.34 7.04
CA ASP A 90 -0.46 -26.40 7.77
C ASP A 90 -1.20 -25.84 8.98
N MET A 91 -0.60 -24.89 9.71
CA MET A 91 -1.25 -24.16 10.80
C MET A 91 -2.44 -23.34 10.28
N ILE A 92 -2.29 -22.68 9.13
CA ILE A 92 -3.38 -21.89 8.51
C ILE A 92 -4.54 -22.81 8.11
N ARG A 93 -4.24 -23.91 7.39
CA ARG A 93 -5.26 -24.86 6.93
C ARG A 93 -5.97 -25.55 8.09
N SER A 94 -5.21 -26.05 9.07
CA SER A 94 -5.79 -26.71 10.25
C SER A 94 -6.68 -25.76 11.05
N SER A 95 -6.23 -24.52 11.27
CA SER A 95 -7.01 -23.53 12.02
C SER A 95 -8.27 -23.09 11.28
N TYR A 96 -8.20 -22.92 9.95
CA TYR A 96 -9.38 -22.65 9.13
C TYR A 96 -10.41 -23.79 9.19
N LEU A 97 -9.95 -25.04 9.15
CA LEU A 97 -10.82 -26.23 9.26
C LEU A 97 -11.38 -26.44 10.68
N GLU A 98 -10.67 -26.00 11.71
CA GLU A 98 -11.13 -26.02 13.11
C GLU A 98 -12.24 -24.99 13.37
N GLU A 99 -12.25 -23.87 12.64
CA GLU A 99 -13.29 -22.83 12.74
C GLU A 99 -14.59 -23.18 12.00
N GLY A 100 -14.54 -24.06 11.00
CA GLY A 100 -15.72 -24.61 10.33
C GLY A 100 -16.59 -25.39 11.31
N GLN A 101 -17.80 -24.89 11.60
CA GLN A 101 -18.69 -25.40 12.64
C GLN A 101 -18.91 -26.93 12.62
N HIS A 102 -19.09 -27.48 13.82
CA HIS A 102 -19.26 -28.90 14.15
C HIS A 102 -20.28 -29.66 13.26
N GLY A 103 -19.95 -30.91 12.89
CA GLY A 103 -20.85 -31.85 12.21
C GLY A 103 -20.34 -32.31 10.84
N GLU A 104 -21.26 -32.69 9.94
CA GLU A 104 -20.98 -33.19 8.58
C GLU A 104 -20.24 -32.20 7.68
N THR A 105 -20.31 -30.90 7.99
CA THR A 105 -19.57 -29.84 7.29
C THR A 105 -18.04 -30.02 7.38
N ARG A 106 -17.53 -30.65 8.44
CA ARG A 106 -16.10 -30.99 8.61
C ARG A 106 -15.65 -32.10 7.66
N ARG A 107 -16.55 -33.00 7.25
CA ARG A 107 -16.26 -34.09 6.30
C ARG A 107 -16.31 -33.61 4.85
N LEU A 108 -17.23 -32.70 4.52
CA LEU A 108 -17.36 -32.13 3.17
C LEU A 108 -16.19 -31.18 2.82
N HIS A 109 -15.71 -30.37 3.77
CA HIS A 109 -14.54 -29.49 3.55
C HIS A 109 -13.18 -30.22 3.56
N GLN A 110 -13.15 -31.51 3.92
CA GLN A 110 -11.95 -32.34 3.75
C GLN A 110 -11.81 -32.87 2.31
N LEU A 111 -12.88 -32.79 1.51
CA LEU A 111 -12.92 -33.25 0.12
C LEU A 111 -12.74 -32.11 -0.88
N GLU A 112 -13.00 -30.86 -0.49
CA GLU A 112 -12.75 -29.67 -1.31
C GLU A 112 -11.43 -28.96 -0.92
N PRO A 113 -10.63 -28.48 -1.89
CA PRO A 113 -9.41 -27.73 -1.59
C PRO A 113 -9.73 -26.38 -0.94
N VAL A 114 -9.04 -26.06 0.17
CA VAL A 114 -9.17 -24.77 0.87
C VAL A 114 -8.74 -23.62 -0.06
N ILE A 115 -9.70 -22.79 -0.46
CA ILE A 115 -9.45 -21.58 -1.25
C ILE A 115 -8.97 -20.45 -0.32
N LEU A 116 -7.67 -20.29 -0.20
CA LEU A 116 -7.01 -19.33 0.70
C LEU A 116 -7.47 -17.88 0.49
N GLU A 117 -7.78 -17.50 -0.75
CA GLU A 117 -8.28 -16.16 -1.11
C GLU A 117 -9.64 -15.83 -0.51
N ARG A 118 -10.42 -16.82 -0.07
CA ARG A 118 -11.74 -16.62 0.57
C ARG A 118 -11.64 -16.43 2.08
N ILE A 119 -10.49 -16.69 2.69
CA ILE A 119 -10.31 -16.62 4.14
C ILE A 119 -10.28 -15.16 4.58
N LYS A 120 -11.32 -14.75 5.32
CA LYS A 120 -11.45 -13.38 5.87
C LYS A 120 -11.10 -13.27 7.34
N THR A 121 -11.18 -14.38 8.08
CA THR A 121 -10.85 -14.45 9.51
C THR A 121 -9.91 -15.62 9.73
N LEU A 122 -8.86 -15.40 10.52
CA LEU A 122 -7.92 -16.44 10.92
C LEU A 122 -7.63 -16.31 12.42
N ARG A 123 -7.87 -17.39 13.16
CA ARG A 123 -7.61 -17.48 14.58
C ARG A 123 -6.49 -18.49 14.87
N LEU A 124 -5.43 -18.00 15.49
CA LEU A 124 -4.20 -18.72 15.79
C LEU A 124 -3.82 -18.53 17.27
N GLU A 125 -4.80 -18.41 18.17
CA GLU A 125 -4.54 -18.24 19.60
C GLU A 125 -3.99 -19.53 20.22
N PHE A 126 -3.11 -19.39 21.21
CA PHE A 126 -2.57 -20.52 22.00
C PHE A 126 -1.82 -21.59 21.17
N LYS A 127 -1.27 -21.24 20.00
CA LYS A 127 -0.53 -22.17 19.13
C LYS A 127 0.98 -22.17 19.40
N ASN A 128 1.45 -21.50 20.46
CA ASN A 128 2.87 -21.36 20.83
C ASN A 128 3.73 -20.75 19.71
N ILE A 129 3.19 -19.78 18.97
CA ILE A 129 3.86 -19.13 17.84
C ILE A 129 4.97 -18.19 18.35
N LEU A 130 6.18 -18.31 17.81
CA LEU A 130 7.30 -17.38 18.05
C LEU A 130 7.41 -16.31 16.97
N ARG A 131 7.12 -16.67 15.72
CA ARG A 131 7.37 -15.83 14.55
C ARG A 131 6.19 -15.85 13.59
N ILE A 132 5.80 -14.66 13.15
CA ILE A 132 4.79 -14.46 12.11
C ILE A 132 5.46 -14.68 10.76
N ASP A 133 4.87 -15.52 9.91
CA ASP A 133 5.37 -15.81 8.57
C ASP A 133 4.24 -16.42 7.72
N HIS A 134 4.46 -16.62 6.42
CA HIS A 134 3.54 -17.33 5.52
C HIS A 134 2.11 -16.74 5.39
N LEU A 135 1.84 -15.55 5.93
CA LEU A 135 0.52 -14.91 5.83
C LEU A 135 0.28 -14.23 4.47
N TRP A 136 1.30 -14.09 3.61
CA TRP A 136 1.16 -13.54 2.25
C TRP A 136 0.16 -14.32 1.36
N VAL A 137 -0.13 -15.57 1.71
CA VAL A 137 -1.10 -16.41 1.00
C VAL A 137 -2.56 -16.01 1.25
N LEU A 138 -2.81 -15.04 2.16
CA LEU A 138 -4.16 -14.61 2.59
C LEU A 138 -4.41 -13.13 2.26
N PRO A 139 -4.49 -12.73 0.98
CA PRO A 139 -4.57 -11.33 0.58
C PRO A 139 -5.85 -10.62 1.07
N ASN A 140 -6.93 -11.36 1.29
CA ASN A 140 -8.25 -10.84 1.68
C ASN A 140 -8.54 -10.96 3.20
N LEU A 141 -7.51 -11.22 4.02
CA LEU A 141 -7.69 -11.39 5.45
C LEU A 141 -8.11 -10.06 6.11
N THR A 142 -9.27 -10.07 6.79
CA THR A 142 -9.82 -8.89 7.47
C THR A 142 -9.67 -8.95 8.98
N LYS A 143 -9.54 -10.14 9.57
CA LYS A 143 -9.39 -10.34 11.01
C LYS A 143 -8.34 -11.40 11.32
N LEU A 144 -7.36 -11.03 12.14
CA LEU A 144 -6.26 -11.90 12.54
C LEU A 144 -6.14 -11.92 14.07
N CYS A 145 -6.33 -13.10 14.67
CA CYS A 145 -6.18 -13.30 16.11
C CYS A 145 -4.92 -14.14 16.38
N LEU A 146 -3.90 -13.51 16.97
CA LEU A 146 -2.61 -14.08 17.34
C LEU A 146 -2.34 -13.97 18.84
N ASN A 147 -3.37 -13.76 19.65
CA ASN A 147 -3.20 -13.58 21.09
C ASN A 147 -2.79 -14.87 21.81
N CYS A 148 -2.16 -14.71 22.98
CA CYS A 148 -1.67 -15.82 23.80
C CYS A 148 -0.63 -16.70 23.09
N ASN A 149 0.34 -16.06 22.43
CA ASN A 149 1.48 -16.71 21.79
C ASN A 149 2.78 -16.19 22.42
N LYS A 150 3.93 -16.42 21.77
CA LYS A 150 5.26 -16.01 22.24
C LYS A 150 5.96 -15.08 21.25
N ILE A 151 5.19 -14.28 20.50
CA ILE A 151 5.71 -13.38 19.48
C ILE A 151 6.45 -12.22 20.14
N GLU A 152 7.68 -11.94 19.71
CA GLU A 152 8.51 -10.84 20.23
C GLU A 152 8.58 -9.63 19.28
N VAL A 153 8.37 -9.87 17.99
CA VAL A 153 8.49 -8.86 16.92
C VAL A 153 7.27 -8.95 16.01
N ILE A 154 6.70 -7.80 15.67
CA ILE A 154 5.67 -7.70 14.63
C ILE A 154 6.40 -7.71 13.29
N GLU A 155 6.22 -8.74 12.47
CA GLU A 155 6.89 -8.87 11.17
C GLU A 155 5.99 -9.61 10.17
N HIS A 156 6.29 -9.49 8.87
CA HIS A 156 5.62 -10.22 7.78
C HIS A 156 4.08 -10.07 7.72
N ILE A 157 3.55 -8.96 8.21
CA ILE A 157 2.11 -8.62 8.08
C ILE A 157 1.80 -7.49 7.11
N GLY A 158 2.82 -6.78 6.61
CA GLY A 158 2.63 -5.58 5.78
C GLY A 158 1.88 -5.80 4.46
N MET A 159 1.78 -7.04 3.99
CA MET A 159 0.99 -7.43 2.81
C MET A 159 -0.52 -7.53 3.08
N LEU A 160 -0.96 -7.58 4.34
CA LEU A 160 -2.35 -7.79 4.74
C LEU A 160 -3.14 -6.46 4.70
N THR A 161 -3.14 -5.77 3.57
CA THR A 161 -3.72 -4.42 3.41
C THR A 161 -5.23 -4.38 3.63
N ALA A 162 -5.92 -5.52 3.53
CA ALA A 162 -7.36 -5.67 3.83
C ALA A 162 -7.67 -5.84 5.34
N LEU A 163 -6.65 -5.94 6.20
CA LEU A 163 -6.82 -6.23 7.62
C LEU A 163 -7.50 -5.07 8.35
N LYS A 164 -8.55 -5.40 9.11
CA LYS A 164 -9.35 -4.48 9.92
C LYS A 164 -9.19 -4.72 11.41
N GLU A 165 -9.03 -5.96 11.83
CA GLU A 165 -8.87 -6.32 13.23
C GLU A 165 -7.60 -7.15 13.43
N LEU A 166 -6.68 -6.66 14.27
CA LEU A 166 -5.46 -7.36 14.64
C LEU A 166 -5.39 -7.49 16.16
N ASN A 167 -5.37 -8.74 16.63
CA ASN A 167 -5.20 -9.05 18.04
C ASN A 167 -3.87 -9.76 18.30
N LEU A 168 -2.94 -9.06 18.95
CA LEU A 168 -1.62 -9.51 19.35
C LEU A 168 -1.46 -9.51 20.88
N SER A 169 -2.56 -9.54 21.62
CA SER A 169 -2.55 -9.49 23.09
C SER A 169 -1.85 -10.71 23.71
N PHE A 170 -1.26 -10.57 24.89
CA PHE A 170 -0.58 -11.66 25.62
C PHE A 170 0.53 -12.30 24.77
N ASN A 171 1.44 -11.48 24.28
CA ASN A 171 2.68 -11.87 23.60
C ASN A 171 3.89 -11.20 24.32
N TYR A 172 5.06 -11.22 23.71
CA TYR A 172 6.28 -10.62 24.26
C TYR A 172 6.79 -9.45 23.42
N ILE A 173 5.90 -8.78 22.68
CA ILE A 173 6.24 -7.69 21.76
C ILE A 173 6.83 -6.52 22.54
N THR A 174 7.99 -6.01 22.10
CA THR A 174 8.70 -4.91 22.77
C THR A 174 8.53 -3.55 22.10
N LYS A 175 8.12 -3.53 20.83
CA LYS A 175 8.02 -2.34 20.00
C LYS A 175 6.83 -2.42 19.04
N ILE A 176 6.21 -1.28 18.75
CA ILE A 176 5.20 -1.13 17.70
C ILE A 176 5.93 -0.80 16.40
N GLU A 177 5.88 -1.68 15.41
CA GLU A 177 6.52 -1.51 14.11
C GLU A 177 5.86 -2.39 13.05
N ASN A 178 6.14 -2.12 11.77
CA ASN A 178 5.64 -2.88 10.63
C ASN A 178 4.11 -2.91 10.52
N LEU A 179 3.45 -1.79 10.86
CA LEU A 179 1.99 -1.59 10.77
C LEU A 179 1.60 -0.53 9.74
N GLU A 180 2.54 0.21 9.19
CA GLU A 180 2.34 1.40 8.35
C GLU A 180 1.53 1.15 7.08
N THR A 181 1.55 -0.08 6.55
CA THR A 181 0.78 -0.46 5.35
C THR A 181 -0.65 -0.92 5.67
N LEU A 182 -0.99 -1.14 6.94
CA LEU A 182 -2.31 -1.61 7.39
C LEU A 182 -3.31 -0.45 7.51
N VAL A 183 -3.44 0.34 6.46
CA VAL A 183 -4.26 1.58 6.42
C VAL A 183 -5.76 1.35 6.66
N ASN A 184 -6.21 0.09 6.57
CA ASN A 184 -7.59 -0.32 6.84
C ASN A 184 -7.83 -0.82 8.27
N LEU A 185 -6.82 -0.83 9.13
CA LEU A 185 -6.92 -1.35 10.48
C LEU A 185 -7.84 -0.47 11.33
N GLU A 186 -8.91 -1.05 11.86
CA GLU A 186 -9.93 -0.41 12.70
C GLU A 186 -9.72 -0.74 14.19
N VAL A 187 -9.23 -1.94 14.49
CA VAL A 187 -9.01 -2.43 15.86
C VAL A 187 -7.63 -3.04 16.00
N LEU A 188 -6.83 -2.50 16.93
CA LEU A 188 -5.52 -3.03 17.31
C LEU A 188 -5.48 -3.34 18.80
N SER A 189 -5.24 -4.62 19.12
CA SER A 189 -5.09 -5.08 20.51
C SER A 189 -3.67 -5.59 20.75
N LEU A 190 -2.93 -4.90 21.61
CA LEU A 190 -1.56 -5.17 22.05
C LEU A 190 -1.49 -5.35 23.57
N PHE A 191 -2.62 -5.69 24.21
CA PHE A 191 -2.72 -5.78 25.66
C PHE A 191 -1.82 -6.89 26.22
N GLY A 192 -1.11 -6.67 27.32
CA GLY A 192 -0.28 -7.71 27.93
C GLY A 192 0.97 -8.06 27.10
N ASN A 193 1.71 -7.04 26.67
CA ASN A 193 2.99 -7.17 25.95
C ASN A 193 4.12 -6.49 26.76
N ARG A 194 5.27 -6.24 26.14
CA ARG A 194 6.45 -5.58 26.74
C ARG A 194 6.78 -4.24 26.08
N ILE A 195 5.78 -3.58 25.50
CA ILE A 195 5.96 -2.33 24.75
C ILE A 195 6.35 -1.20 25.70
N THR A 196 7.36 -0.41 25.32
CA THR A 196 7.89 0.67 26.18
C THR A 196 7.50 2.08 25.71
N ARG A 197 7.08 2.24 24.45
CA ARG A 197 6.74 3.53 23.83
C ARG A 197 5.57 3.41 22.87
N ILE A 198 4.81 4.49 22.70
CA ILE A 198 3.77 4.62 21.68
C ILE A 198 4.41 5.29 20.47
N GLU A 199 4.52 4.59 19.35
CA GLU A 199 5.17 5.08 18.12
C GLU A 199 4.64 4.32 16.90
N ASN A 200 4.87 4.86 15.69
CA ASN A 200 4.56 4.21 14.41
C ASN A 200 3.08 3.86 14.22
N LEU A 201 2.18 4.73 14.68
CA LEU A 201 0.72 4.57 14.54
C LEU A 201 0.09 5.64 13.66
N GLU A 202 0.85 6.66 13.25
CA GLU A 202 0.35 7.85 12.53
C GLU A 202 -0.22 7.52 11.14
N ALA A 203 0.18 6.39 10.54
CA ALA A 203 -0.32 5.93 9.24
C ALA A 203 -1.67 5.19 9.32
N LEU A 204 -2.13 4.83 10.53
CA LEU A 204 -3.36 4.04 10.74
C LEU A 204 -4.61 4.93 10.79
N ASP A 205 -4.92 5.59 9.68
CA ASP A 205 -5.99 6.60 9.61
C ASP A 205 -7.38 6.11 10.04
N LYS A 206 -7.66 4.81 9.88
CA LYS A 206 -8.94 4.18 10.23
C LYS A 206 -8.98 3.55 11.62
N LEU A 207 -7.90 3.63 12.39
CA LEU A 207 -7.83 2.98 13.71
C LEU A 207 -8.82 3.64 14.67
N VAL A 208 -9.81 2.88 15.13
CA VAL A 208 -10.86 3.33 16.04
C VAL A 208 -10.56 2.90 17.48
N ILE A 209 -10.02 1.70 17.67
CA ILE A 209 -9.78 1.10 18.98
C ILE A 209 -8.30 0.70 19.09
N LEU A 210 -7.61 1.29 20.05
CA LEU A 210 -6.26 0.92 20.45
C LEU A 210 -6.26 0.42 21.90
N SER A 211 -5.97 -0.87 22.08
CA SER A 211 -5.77 -1.46 23.41
C SER A 211 -4.29 -1.77 23.62
N ILE A 212 -3.63 -1.06 24.54
CA ILE A 212 -2.22 -1.26 24.87
C ILE A 212 -1.99 -1.33 26.39
N GLY A 213 -3.01 -1.75 27.13
CA GLY A 213 -2.91 -1.98 28.58
C GLY A 213 -1.93 -3.12 28.94
N ASN A 214 -1.48 -3.16 30.19
CA ASN A 214 -0.51 -4.10 30.73
C ASN A 214 0.75 -4.23 29.86
N ASN A 215 1.36 -3.08 29.53
CA ASN A 215 2.66 -2.98 28.87
C ASN A 215 3.68 -2.28 29.81
N LEU A 216 4.83 -1.89 29.28
CA LEU A 216 5.94 -1.26 29.99
C LEU A 216 6.10 0.23 29.65
N ILE A 217 5.04 0.90 29.19
CA ILE A 217 5.08 2.31 28.81
C ILE A 217 5.27 3.19 30.06
N ASN A 218 6.34 3.97 30.09
CA ASN A 218 6.74 4.79 31.24
C ASN A 218 7.00 6.27 30.92
N VAL A 219 6.81 6.70 29.67
CA VAL A 219 7.01 8.07 29.19
C VAL A 219 5.76 8.61 28.51
N LEU A 220 5.53 9.93 28.57
CA LEU A 220 4.41 10.60 27.89
C LEU A 220 4.59 10.72 26.37
N ASP A 221 5.84 10.62 25.92
CA ASP A 221 6.21 10.70 24.51
C ASP A 221 5.40 9.70 23.68
N GLY A 222 4.77 10.19 22.61
CA GLY A 222 3.96 9.36 21.71
C GLY A 222 2.45 9.44 21.98
N ILE A 223 2.01 9.89 23.16
CA ILE A 223 0.58 10.13 23.40
C ILE A 223 0.08 11.27 22.51
N ASP A 224 0.83 12.37 22.42
CA ASP A 224 0.53 13.50 21.55
C ASP A 224 0.53 13.11 20.06
N ARG A 225 1.37 12.15 19.66
CA ARG A 225 1.38 11.59 18.30
C ARG A 225 0.06 10.92 17.92
N LEU A 226 -0.70 10.40 18.89
CA LEU A 226 -2.04 9.85 18.61
C LEU A 226 -3.02 10.90 18.08
N ARG A 227 -2.72 12.21 18.17
CA ARG A 227 -3.51 13.27 17.51
C ARG A 227 -3.51 13.18 15.98
N PHE A 228 -2.53 12.51 15.37
CA PHE A 228 -2.52 12.22 13.93
C PHE A 228 -3.44 11.04 13.57
N VAL A 229 -3.81 10.21 14.54
CA VAL A 229 -4.75 9.09 14.36
C VAL A 229 -6.18 9.61 14.52
N ASN A 230 -6.68 10.28 13.49
CA ASN A 230 -7.93 11.06 13.51
C ASN A 230 -9.18 10.22 13.86
N SER A 231 -9.20 8.94 13.50
CA SER A 231 -10.33 8.04 13.76
C SER A 231 -10.36 7.45 15.17
N LEU A 232 -9.31 7.62 15.98
CA LEU A 232 -9.18 6.97 17.28
C LEU A 232 -10.28 7.40 18.24
N LYS A 233 -11.12 6.47 18.69
CA LYS A 233 -12.23 6.72 19.64
C LYS A 233 -12.03 6.04 21.00
N VAL A 234 -11.27 4.97 21.06
CA VAL A 234 -11.05 4.19 22.29
C VAL A 234 -9.57 3.93 22.49
N LEU A 235 -9.06 4.30 23.67
CA LEU A 235 -7.67 4.11 24.08
C LEU A 235 -7.65 3.45 25.45
N ASN A 236 -6.94 2.33 25.57
CA ASN A 236 -6.68 1.68 26.85
C ASN A 236 -5.17 1.67 27.15
N LEU A 237 -4.78 2.35 28.24
CA LEU A 237 -3.41 2.40 28.77
C LEU A 237 -3.28 1.75 30.17
N GLU A 238 -4.33 1.09 30.66
CA GLU A 238 -4.40 0.52 32.01
C GLU A 238 -3.19 -0.36 32.31
N GLY A 239 -2.67 -0.33 33.54
CA GLY A 239 -1.62 -1.25 33.98
C GLY A 239 -0.19 -0.91 33.53
N ASN A 240 -0.01 0.07 32.63
CA ASN A 240 1.31 0.60 32.29
C ASN A 240 1.93 1.40 33.45
N PRO A 241 3.27 1.42 33.59
CA PRO A 241 3.97 2.26 34.58
C PRO A 241 3.57 3.74 34.55
N ILE A 242 3.29 4.30 33.38
CA ILE A 242 2.87 5.70 33.21
C ILE A 242 1.54 6.02 33.93
N ALA A 243 0.63 5.04 34.04
CA ALA A 243 -0.65 5.21 34.74
C ALA A 243 -0.49 5.22 36.28
N LYS A 244 0.68 4.78 36.79
CA LYS A 244 0.97 4.66 38.23
C LYS A 244 1.78 5.84 38.77
N LEU A 245 2.03 6.87 37.97
CA LEU A 245 2.77 8.06 38.39
C LEU A 245 1.99 8.81 39.50
N PRO A 246 2.53 8.94 40.72
CA PRO A 246 1.77 9.43 41.88
C PRO A 246 1.33 10.90 41.74
N ASP A 247 2.11 11.72 41.04
CA ASP A 247 1.90 13.17 40.94
C ASP A 247 1.37 13.63 39.57
N PHE A 248 1.01 12.69 38.68
CA PHE A 248 0.56 13.02 37.32
C PHE A 248 -0.80 12.39 36.97
N PRO A 249 -1.86 13.19 36.75
CA PRO A 249 -3.19 12.69 36.46
C PRO A 249 -3.32 12.32 34.97
N LEU A 250 -2.75 11.18 34.59
CA LEU A 250 -2.68 10.72 33.19
C LEU A 250 -4.05 10.72 32.49
N SER A 251 -5.11 10.27 33.17
CA SER A 251 -6.47 10.26 32.62
C SER A 251 -6.94 11.65 32.19
N GLN A 252 -6.65 12.69 32.98
CA GLN A 252 -6.99 14.06 32.62
C GLN A 252 -6.08 14.56 31.48
N TYR A 253 -4.80 14.20 31.49
CA TYR A 253 -3.88 14.58 30.41
C TYR A 253 -4.32 14.02 29.06
N VAL A 254 -4.58 12.71 28.97
CA VAL A 254 -5.06 12.05 27.75
C VAL A 254 -6.37 12.66 27.28
N THR A 255 -7.30 12.92 28.22
CA THR A 255 -8.59 13.56 27.94
C THR A 255 -8.43 14.98 27.37
N ALA A 256 -7.40 15.73 27.81
CA ALA A 256 -7.14 17.08 27.31
C ALA A 256 -6.47 17.08 25.93
N ILE A 257 -5.46 16.22 25.73
CA ILE A 257 -4.60 16.23 24.53
C ILE A 257 -5.23 15.51 23.33
N LEU A 258 -6.11 14.52 23.56
CA LEU A 258 -6.74 13.72 22.51
C LEU A 258 -8.23 14.06 22.34
N PRO A 259 -8.57 15.13 21.59
CA PRO A 259 -9.97 15.58 21.44
C PRO A 259 -10.85 14.58 20.67
N GLN A 260 -10.25 13.71 19.84
CA GLN A 260 -10.98 12.71 19.04
C GLN A 260 -11.49 11.53 19.87
N LEU A 261 -10.97 11.32 21.08
CA LEU A 261 -11.23 10.16 21.93
C LEU A 261 -12.62 10.23 22.57
N ASN A 262 -13.39 9.15 22.57
CA ASN A 262 -14.68 9.07 23.27
C ASN A 262 -14.58 8.27 24.58
N TYR A 263 -13.70 7.28 24.61
CA TYR A 263 -13.50 6.38 25.76
C TYR A 263 -12.02 6.26 26.10
N TYR A 264 -11.70 6.45 27.37
CA TYR A 264 -10.37 6.19 27.92
C TYR A 264 -10.48 5.11 29.00
N GLU A 265 -9.68 4.05 28.89
CA GLU A 265 -9.76 2.87 29.78
C GLU A 265 -11.20 2.33 29.87
N TYR A 266 -11.90 2.35 28.73
CA TYR A 266 -13.30 1.95 28.58
C TYR A 266 -14.32 2.79 29.36
N VAL A 267 -13.90 3.92 29.95
CA VAL A 267 -14.77 4.89 30.60
C VAL A 267 -15.12 6.00 29.62
N PHE A 268 -16.42 6.31 29.50
CA PHE A 268 -16.89 7.40 28.65
C PHE A 268 -16.41 8.76 29.18
N ILE A 269 -15.80 9.54 28.30
CA ILE A 269 -15.31 10.88 28.61
C ILE A 269 -16.48 11.87 28.50
N LYS A 270 -16.90 12.42 29.63
CA LYS A 270 -17.92 13.47 29.67
C LYS A 270 -17.33 14.81 29.22
N ASP A 271 -18.17 15.64 28.59
CA ASP A 271 -17.77 16.97 28.13
C ASP A 271 -17.28 17.86 29.28
N GLU A 272 -17.91 17.79 30.46
CA GLU A 272 -17.46 18.59 31.61
C GLU A 272 -16.08 18.16 32.11
N ALA A 273 -15.77 16.86 32.03
CA ALA A 273 -14.45 16.33 32.39
C ALA A 273 -13.38 16.78 31.39
N ARG A 274 -13.76 16.87 30.10
CA ARG A 274 -12.89 17.39 29.04
C ARG A 274 -12.58 18.86 29.23
N ASP A 275 -13.59 19.69 29.47
CA ASP A 275 -13.40 21.12 29.73
C ASP A 275 -12.50 21.37 30.95
N ALA A 276 -12.69 20.60 32.03
CA ALA A 276 -11.85 20.69 33.22
C ALA A 276 -10.41 20.26 32.93
N ALA A 277 -10.22 19.18 32.17
CA ALA A 277 -8.90 18.68 31.79
C ALA A 277 -8.15 19.67 30.87
N GLN A 278 -8.83 20.23 29.87
CA GLN A 278 -8.26 21.25 28.97
C GLN A 278 -7.85 22.51 29.72
N LYS A 279 -8.65 22.98 30.69
CA LYS A 279 -8.27 24.11 31.56
C LYS A 279 -7.03 23.80 32.40
N ARG A 280 -6.88 22.56 32.87
CA ARG A 280 -5.72 22.13 33.66
C ARG A 280 -4.44 22.07 32.82
N PHE A 281 -4.52 21.57 31.61
CA PHE A 281 -3.38 21.35 30.69
C PHE A 281 -3.32 22.37 29.56
N TYR A 282 -3.79 23.60 29.79
CA TYR A 282 -3.96 24.58 28.72
C TYR A 282 -2.63 25.01 28.09
N ARG A 283 -1.51 24.96 28.84
CA ARG A 283 -0.18 25.34 28.34
C ARG A 283 0.36 24.26 27.43
N GLU A 284 0.34 23.03 27.91
CA GLU A 284 0.77 21.83 27.20
C GLU A 284 -0.04 21.64 25.91
N LEU A 285 -1.37 21.81 26.00
CA LEU A 285 -2.26 21.73 24.85
C LEU A 285 -1.89 22.78 23.79
N ARG A 286 -1.66 24.04 24.17
CA ARG A 286 -1.23 25.08 23.22
C ARG A 286 0.11 24.77 22.56
N GLU A 287 1.07 24.25 23.31
CA GLU A 287 2.38 23.86 22.75
C GLU A 287 2.25 22.70 21.77
N ILE A 288 1.44 21.69 22.10
CA ILE A 288 1.19 20.53 21.24
C ILE A 288 0.40 20.94 19.99
N GLU A 289 -0.60 21.81 20.11
CA GLU A 289 -1.35 22.37 18.98
C GLU A 289 -0.46 23.18 18.05
N ALA A 290 0.37 24.08 18.57
CA ALA A 290 1.30 24.85 17.74
C ALA A 290 2.33 23.95 17.02
N LYS A 291 2.84 22.91 17.70
CA LYS A 291 3.73 21.92 17.07
C LYS A 291 3.02 21.12 15.98
N GLN A 292 1.80 20.65 16.24
CA GLN A 292 1.03 19.88 15.27
C GLN A 292 0.65 20.73 14.06
N GLU A 293 0.18 21.97 14.26
CA GLU A 293 -0.19 22.86 13.17
C GLU A 293 1.02 23.20 12.29
N LYS A 294 2.17 23.46 12.91
CA LYS A 294 3.43 23.62 12.18
C LYS A 294 3.79 22.35 11.39
N GLU A 295 3.73 21.17 12.01
CA GLU A 295 4.08 19.91 11.35
C GLU A 295 3.12 19.56 10.20
N ILE A 296 1.82 19.83 10.34
CA ILE A 296 0.84 19.66 9.27
C ILE A 296 1.16 20.63 8.12
N HIS A 297 1.43 21.89 8.44
CA HIS A 297 1.81 22.89 7.44
C HIS A 297 3.08 22.48 6.69
N ASP A 298 4.13 22.09 7.41
CA ASP A 298 5.40 21.65 6.85
C ASP A 298 5.18 20.43 5.92
N ARG A 299 4.43 19.41 6.37
CA ARG A 299 4.07 18.23 5.55
C ARG A 299 3.28 18.60 4.30
N GLU A 300 2.32 19.52 4.41
CA GLU A 300 1.56 20.00 3.26
C GLU A 300 2.44 20.76 2.26
N THR A 301 3.36 21.61 2.75
CA THR A 301 4.29 22.33 1.88
C THR A 301 5.24 21.37 1.17
N GLU A 302 5.83 20.42 1.89
CA GLU A 302 6.69 19.38 1.28
C GLU A 302 5.93 18.53 0.26
N ALA A 303 4.67 18.17 0.54
CA ALA A 303 3.84 17.43 -0.39
C ALA A 303 3.54 18.24 -1.67
N ARG A 304 3.26 19.55 -1.53
CA ARG A 304 3.04 20.44 -2.68
C ARG A 304 4.31 20.62 -3.50
N GLU A 305 5.45 20.85 -2.86
CA GLU A 305 6.76 20.97 -3.53
C GLU A 305 7.14 19.68 -4.24
N ARG A 306 6.90 18.52 -3.63
CA ARG A 306 7.13 17.21 -4.25
C ARG A 306 6.24 16.99 -5.47
N ALA A 307 4.94 17.28 -5.35
CA ALA A 307 3.99 17.17 -6.47
C ALA A 307 4.35 18.12 -7.62
N GLU A 308 4.79 19.34 -7.31
CA GLU A 308 5.27 20.27 -8.32
C GLU A 308 6.56 19.78 -8.99
N ALA A 309 7.53 19.27 -8.23
CA ALA A 309 8.76 18.70 -8.77
C ALA A 309 8.49 17.49 -9.68
N GLU A 310 7.57 16.60 -9.30
CA GLU A 310 7.12 15.48 -10.13
C GLU A 310 6.46 15.97 -11.43
N ARG A 311 5.60 17.00 -11.35
CA ARG A 311 4.98 17.61 -12.53
C ARG A 311 6.03 18.18 -13.47
N LEU A 312 6.97 18.96 -12.95
CA LEU A 312 8.05 19.57 -13.74
C LEU A 312 8.93 18.50 -14.38
N ALA A 313 9.28 17.46 -13.62
CA ALA A 313 10.04 16.33 -14.11
C ALA A 313 9.32 15.59 -15.25
N SER A 314 8.01 15.36 -15.12
CA SER A 314 7.21 14.73 -16.18
C SER A 314 7.04 15.60 -17.42
N SER A 315 7.19 16.93 -17.30
CA SER A 315 7.22 17.88 -18.43
C SER A 315 8.63 18.14 -19.00
N PHE A 316 9.66 17.46 -18.48
CA PHE A 316 11.07 17.59 -18.91
C PHE A 316 11.69 18.98 -18.71
N VAL A 317 11.08 19.86 -17.91
CA VAL A 317 11.51 21.24 -17.65
C VAL A 317 11.91 21.48 -16.20
N GLU A 318 12.19 20.42 -15.44
CA GLU A 318 12.79 20.55 -14.11
C GLU A 318 14.09 21.39 -14.17
N HIS A 319 14.26 22.24 -13.17
CA HIS A 319 15.38 23.18 -13.05
C HIS A 319 15.47 24.25 -14.16
N LEU A 320 14.38 24.48 -14.90
CA LEU A 320 14.22 25.60 -15.84
C LEU A 320 13.14 26.59 -15.39
N ASP A 321 12.49 26.33 -14.25
CA ASP A 321 11.40 27.13 -13.70
C ASP A 321 11.87 28.44 -13.06
N ARG A 322 13.13 28.50 -12.62
CA ARG A 322 13.79 29.69 -12.06
C ARG A 322 15.21 29.83 -12.61
N GLN A 323 16.14 30.32 -11.80
CA GLN A 323 17.53 30.59 -12.16
C GLN A 323 18.46 29.38 -11.99
N GLN A 324 17.93 28.17 -11.76
CA GLN A 324 18.75 27.03 -11.36
C GLN A 324 19.77 26.62 -12.44
N LEU A 325 19.41 26.71 -13.73
CA LEU A 325 20.39 26.48 -14.81
C LEU A 325 21.52 27.52 -14.78
N TYR A 326 21.21 28.79 -14.55
CA TYR A 326 22.23 29.83 -14.43
C TYR A 326 23.13 29.60 -13.20
N GLU A 327 22.54 29.24 -12.05
CA GLU A 327 23.30 28.90 -10.85
C GLU A 327 24.24 27.70 -11.06
N THR A 328 23.84 26.69 -11.84
CA THR A 328 24.68 25.51 -12.11
C THR A 328 25.87 25.81 -13.01
N MET A 329 25.76 26.83 -13.88
CA MET A 329 26.86 27.32 -14.72
C MET A 329 28.02 27.85 -13.86
N TRP A 330 27.71 28.49 -12.73
CA TRP A 330 28.71 29.04 -11.79
C TRP A 330 29.20 28.07 -10.71
N ARG A 331 28.57 26.89 -10.55
CA ARG A 331 28.81 25.97 -9.41
C ARG A 331 30.20 25.33 -9.39
N ALA A 332 30.96 25.42 -10.48
CA ALA A 332 32.33 24.92 -10.62
C ALA A 332 33.21 25.78 -11.54
N ASP A 333 32.83 27.05 -11.75
CA ASP A 333 33.55 27.98 -12.61
C ASP A 333 34.47 28.89 -11.79
N ASP A 334 35.67 28.38 -11.49
CA ASP A 334 36.68 29.14 -10.74
C ASP A 334 37.27 30.28 -11.59
N ASP A 335 37.39 30.07 -12.90
CA ASP A 335 37.95 31.05 -13.84
C ASP A 335 37.01 32.25 -14.03
N GLY A 336 35.70 32.04 -14.18
CA GLY A 336 34.75 33.14 -14.20
C GLY A 336 34.70 33.89 -12.88
N ARG A 337 34.82 33.21 -11.73
CA ARG A 337 34.95 33.90 -10.42
C ARG A 337 36.18 34.78 -10.35
N VAL A 338 37.29 34.38 -10.97
CA VAL A 338 38.48 35.22 -11.12
C VAL A 338 38.18 36.46 -11.98
N LEU A 339 37.47 36.31 -13.10
CA LEU A 339 37.10 37.42 -13.97
C LEU A 339 36.16 38.42 -13.27
N MET A 340 35.29 37.96 -12.37
CA MET A 340 34.40 38.80 -11.56
C MET A 340 35.13 39.74 -10.59
N LEU A 341 36.42 39.53 -10.32
CA LEU A 341 37.21 40.35 -9.40
C LEU A 341 37.46 41.78 -9.90
N ILE A 342 37.17 42.09 -11.18
CA ILE A 342 37.24 43.48 -11.69
C ILE A 342 36.13 44.39 -11.13
N GLY A 343 35.14 43.82 -10.43
CA GLY A 343 34.10 44.54 -9.71
C GLY A 343 32.90 44.90 -10.59
N ALA A 344 32.38 46.13 -10.43
CA ALA A 344 31.12 46.57 -11.03
C ALA A 344 30.97 46.27 -12.53
N PRO A 345 31.97 46.47 -13.40
CA PRO A 345 31.82 46.18 -14.84
C PRO A 345 31.50 44.71 -15.15
N ALA A 346 32.05 43.76 -14.38
CA ALA A 346 31.74 42.34 -14.55
C ALA A 346 30.41 41.95 -13.90
N GLN A 347 30.06 42.59 -12.78
CA GLN A 347 28.77 42.36 -12.10
C GLN A 347 27.60 42.79 -12.97
N GLU A 348 27.67 43.98 -13.59
CA GLU A 348 26.65 44.47 -14.50
C GLU A 348 26.47 43.53 -15.71
N LEU A 349 27.56 43.04 -16.31
CA LEU A 349 27.50 42.05 -17.38
C LEU A 349 26.89 40.72 -16.94
N ALA A 350 27.23 40.25 -15.73
CA ALA A 350 26.69 39.00 -15.19
C ALA A 350 25.18 39.11 -14.89
N GLU A 351 24.71 40.27 -14.42
CA GLU A 351 23.28 40.54 -14.19
C GLU A 351 22.48 40.57 -15.49
N ASP A 352 23.03 41.16 -16.56
CA ASP A 352 22.38 41.16 -17.87
C ASP A 352 22.38 39.75 -18.49
N TYR A 353 23.49 39.02 -18.35
CA TYR A 353 23.60 37.63 -18.75
C TYR A 353 22.58 36.73 -18.01
N GLU A 354 22.38 36.93 -16.71
CA GLU A 354 21.38 36.23 -15.91
C GLU A 354 19.96 36.46 -16.45
N LYS A 355 19.62 37.70 -16.81
CA LYS A 355 18.30 38.05 -17.37
C LYS A 355 18.08 37.38 -18.72
N ASP A 356 19.07 37.41 -19.60
CA ASP A 356 18.98 36.79 -20.93
C ASP A 356 18.82 35.27 -20.84
N VAL A 357 19.59 34.62 -19.95
CA VAL A 357 19.45 33.18 -19.67
C VAL A 357 18.08 32.86 -19.07
N TYR A 358 17.60 33.67 -18.13
CA TYR A 358 16.27 33.51 -17.54
C TYR A 358 15.17 33.65 -18.59
N GLU A 359 15.23 34.64 -19.47
CA GLU A 359 14.20 34.81 -20.51
C GLU A 359 14.11 33.60 -21.43
N LEU A 360 15.25 33.04 -21.86
CA LEU A 360 15.31 31.87 -22.73
C LEU A 360 14.86 30.59 -22.02
N THR A 361 15.30 30.36 -20.78
CA THR A 361 14.86 29.21 -19.98
C THR A 361 13.35 29.25 -19.70
N GLN A 362 12.77 30.44 -19.48
CA GLN A 362 11.32 30.59 -19.34
C GLN A 362 10.54 30.30 -20.63
N LYS A 363 11.12 30.52 -21.82
CA LYS A 363 10.51 30.10 -23.09
C LYS A 363 10.47 28.58 -23.21
N ILE A 364 11.57 27.90 -22.87
CA ILE A 364 11.64 26.43 -22.84
C ILE A 364 10.66 25.86 -21.79
N TYR A 365 10.62 26.46 -20.60
CA TYR A 365 9.72 26.08 -19.52
C TYR A 365 8.25 26.11 -19.95
N LYS A 366 7.80 27.22 -20.53
CA LYS A 366 6.43 27.38 -21.03
C LYS A 366 6.11 26.37 -22.12
N LEU A 367 7.02 26.21 -23.09
CA LEU A 367 6.86 25.24 -24.16
C LEU A 367 6.70 23.81 -23.61
N GLY A 368 7.54 23.40 -22.65
CA GLY A 368 7.45 22.07 -22.05
C GLY A 368 6.14 21.84 -21.29
N LEU A 369 5.61 22.86 -20.60
CA LEU A 369 4.30 22.76 -19.94
C LEU A 369 3.14 22.67 -20.92
N GLU A 370 3.17 23.44 -22.02
CA GLU A 370 2.16 23.38 -23.07
C GLU A 370 2.13 21.99 -23.72
N ARG A 371 3.31 21.47 -24.11
CA ARG A 371 3.45 20.13 -24.68
C ARG A 371 3.07 19.03 -23.69
N PHE A 372 3.37 19.20 -22.40
CA PHE A 372 2.91 18.30 -21.35
C PHE A 372 1.37 18.20 -21.31
N ASN A 373 0.67 19.32 -21.39
CA ASN A 373 -0.79 19.33 -21.35
C ASN A 373 -1.41 18.68 -22.60
N GLU A 374 -0.87 18.97 -23.80
CA GLU A 374 -1.29 18.31 -25.04
C GLU A 374 -1.08 16.79 -24.95
N ARG A 375 0.09 16.40 -24.43
CA ARG A 375 0.48 15.00 -24.22
C ARG A 375 -0.46 14.27 -23.26
N ASP A 376 -0.78 14.88 -22.12
CA ASP A 376 -1.64 14.29 -21.09
C ASP A 376 -3.09 14.14 -21.59
N ALA A 377 -3.58 15.13 -22.36
CA ALA A 377 -4.87 15.04 -23.04
C ALA A 377 -4.89 13.90 -24.07
N ASP A 378 -3.87 13.79 -24.92
CA ASP A 378 -3.75 12.72 -25.91
C ASP A 378 -3.69 11.33 -25.28
N ILE A 379 -2.95 11.17 -24.16
CA ILE A 379 -2.91 9.93 -23.39
C ILE A 379 -4.30 9.59 -22.87
N LYS A 380 -4.99 10.56 -22.27
CA LYS A 380 -6.31 10.35 -21.68
C LYS A 380 -7.34 9.93 -22.73
N ASP A 381 -7.33 10.60 -23.88
CA ASP A 381 -8.24 10.28 -24.98
C ASP A 381 -7.95 8.89 -25.54
N PHE A 382 -6.66 8.55 -25.74
CA PHE A 382 -6.25 7.22 -26.17
C PHE A 382 -6.70 6.12 -25.21
N LEU A 383 -6.47 6.30 -23.90
CA LEU A 383 -6.90 5.34 -22.88
C LEU A 383 -8.43 5.21 -22.81
N SER A 384 -9.17 6.29 -22.98
CA SER A 384 -10.65 6.24 -23.07
C SER A 384 -11.10 5.40 -24.26
N CYS A 385 -10.50 5.62 -25.44
CA CYS A 385 -10.83 4.83 -26.63
C CYS A 385 -10.48 3.34 -26.48
N LEU A 386 -9.36 3.01 -25.83
CA LEU A 386 -9.00 1.63 -25.53
C LEU A 386 -10.01 0.97 -24.59
N GLU A 387 -10.43 1.68 -23.55
CA GLU A 387 -11.39 1.18 -22.58
C GLU A 387 -12.78 0.99 -23.19
N GLU A 388 -13.24 1.94 -24.00
CA GLU A 388 -14.49 1.84 -24.76
C GLU A 388 -14.48 0.63 -25.69
N GLY A 389 -13.39 0.43 -26.45
CA GLY A 389 -13.22 -0.75 -27.31
C GLY A 389 -13.24 -2.06 -26.52
N ARG A 390 -12.51 -2.12 -25.39
CA ARG A 390 -12.52 -3.30 -24.51
C ARG A 390 -13.90 -3.62 -23.97
N GLN A 391 -14.65 -2.61 -23.54
CA GLN A 391 -16.01 -2.78 -23.01
C GLN A 391 -16.98 -3.26 -24.09
N GLU A 392 -16.88 -2.73 -25.31
CA GLU A 392 -17.71 -3.18 -26.43
C GLU A 392 -17.51 -4.68 -26.70
N PHE A 393 -16.25 -5.12 -26.85
CA PHE A 393 -15.94 -6.54 -27.08
C PHE A 393 -16.29 -7.42 -25.88
N GLN A 394 -16.11 -6.93 -24.64
CA GLN A 394 -16.52 -7.65 -23.44
C GLN A 394 -18.04 -7.88 -23.41
N SER A 395 -18.83 -6.87 -23.77
CA SER A 395 -20.30 -6.97 -23.82
C SER A 395 -20.76 -7.95 -24.89
N LEU A 396 -20.09 -7.98 -26.05
CA LEU A 396 -20.38 -8.92 -27.13
C LEU A 396 -20.05 -10.36 -26.72
N GLY A 397 -18.91 -10.58 -26.08
CA GLY A 397 -18.52 -11.90 -25.54
C GLY A 397 -19.47 -12.40 -24.45
N GLN A 398 -19.93 -11.51 -23.56
CA GLN A 398 -20.95 -11.85 -22.55
C GLN A 398 -22.26 -12.31 -23.21
N LYS A 399 -22.70 -11.61 -24.26
CA LYS A 399 -23.91 -11.98 -24.99
C LYS A 399 -23.81 -13.37 -25.60
N HIS A 400 -22.67 -13.73 -26.21
CA HIS A 400 -22.45 -15.07 -26.75
C HIS A 400 -22.45 -16.15 -25.67
N ILE A 401 -21.85 -15.87 -24.51
CA ILE A 401 -21.88 -16.79 -23.37
C ILE A 401 -23.31 -16.95 -22.84
N GLU A 402 -24.07 -15.87 -22.70
CA GLU A 402 -25.47 -15.91 -22.25
C GLU A 402 -26.36 -16.72 -23.20
N GLU A 403 -26.23 -16.51 -24.51
CA GLU A 403 -26.93 -17.28 -25.55
C GLU A 403 -26.58 -18.76 -25.46
N PHE A 404 -25.30 -19.10 -25.28
CA PHE A 404 -24.86 -20.48 -25.09
C PHE A 404 -25.36 -21.10 -23.79
N MET A 405 -25.38 -20.35 -22.69
CA MET A 405 -25.85 -20.85 -21.40
C MET A 405 -27.35 -21.19 -21.44
N GLN A 406 -28.15 -20.40 -22.16
CA GLN A 406 -29.56 -20.72 -22.43
C GLN A 406 -29.73 -21.97 -23.30
N TYR A 407 -28.85 -22.17 -24.29
CA TYR A 407 -28.82 -23.39 -25.10
C TYR A 407 -28.45 -24.60 -24.24
N ARG A 408 -27.37 -24.49 -23.45
CA ARG A 408 -26.91 -25.51 -22.50
C ARG A 408 -28.02 -25.97 -21.58
N ASP A 409 -28.76 -25.05 -20.95
CA ASP A 409 -29.81 -25.42 -20.00
C ASP A 409 -30.89 -26.31 -20.64
N LYS A 410 -31.27 -26.01 -21.89
CA LYS A 410 -32.22 -26.84 -22.66
C LYS A 410 -31.62 -28.20 -22.99
N THR A 411 -30.39 -28.23 -23.49
CA THR A 411 -29.71 -29.48 -23.84
C THR A 411 -29.50 -30.38 -22.62
N PHE A 412 -29.20 -29.82 -21.45
CA PHE A 412 -29.05 -30.57 -20.21
C PHE A 412 -30.38 -31.10 -19.70
N GLU A 413 -31.49 -30.35 -19.86
CA GLU A 413 -32.83 -30.84 -19.54
C GLU A 413 -33.21 -32.02 -20.45
N GLU A 414 -32.98 -31.90 -21.77
CA GLU A 414 -33.21 -32.98 -22.74
C GLU A 414 -32.35 -34.22 -22.43
N ALA A 415 -31.04 -34.03 -22.19
CA ALA A 415 -30.12 -35.10 -21.82
C ALA A 415 -30.52 -35.77 -20.50
N SER A 416 -31.01 -34.99 -19.53
CA SER A 416 -31.45 -35.52 -18.24
C SER A 416 -32.69 -36.41 -18.37
N VAL A 417 -33.63 -36.06 -19.25
CA VAL A 417 -34.79 -36.90 -19.54
C VAL A 417 -34.35 -38.23 -20.17
N ILE A 418 -33.48 -38.18 -21.18
CA ILE A 418 -32.94 -39.39 -21.84
C ILE A 418 -32.22 -40.30 -20.83
N LEU A 419 -31.38 -39.73 -19.96
CA LEU A 419 -30.62 -40.49 -18.95
C LEU A 419 -31.54 -41.14 -17.90
N ARG A 420 -32.60 -40.46 -17.45
CA ARG A 420 -33.59 -41.04 -16.54
C ARG A 420 -34.36 -42.20 -17.19
N GLU A 421 -34.72 -42.07 -18.46
CA GLU A 421 -35.38 -43.14 -19.20
C GLU A 421 -34.43 -44.35 -19.39
N LEU A 422 -33.15 -44.09 -19.67
CA LEU A 422 -32.11 -45.13 -19.77
C LEU A 422 -31.98 -45.98 -18.50
N GLU A 423 -32.04 -45.38 -17.30
CA GLU A 423 -31.98 -46.15 -16.05
C GLU A 423 -33.21 -47.05 -15.80
N THR A 424 -34.35 -46.73 -16.41
CA THR A 424 -35.61 -47.46 -16.20
C THR A 424 -35.92 -48.52 -17.25
N CYS A 425 -35.23 -48.48 -18.40
CA CYS A 425 -35.46 -49.40 -19.52
C CYS A 425 -34.69 -50.72 -19.38
N GLU A 426 -35.16 -51.79 -20.04
CA GLU A 426 -34.45 -53.08 -20.04
C GLU A 426 -33.10 -52.97 -20.78
N GLU A 427 -32.01 -53.34 -20.09
CA GLU A 427 -30.66 -53.37 -20.66
C GLU A 427 -30.63 -54.16 -21.98
N ASN A 428 -30.08 -53.55 -23.03
CA ASN A 428 -29.95 -54.10 -24.39
C ASN A 428 -31.27 -54.35 -25.15
N GLY A 429 -32.39 -53.77 -24.71
CA GLY A 429 -33.62 -53.71 -25.50
C GLY A 429 -33.50 -52.76 -26.70
N PRO A 430 -34.40 -52.86 -27.71
CA PRO A 430 -34.41 -51.94 -28.86
C PRO A 430 -34.64 -50.47 -28.46
N GLU A 431 -35.34 -50.23 -27.35
CA GLU A 431 -35.59 -48.90 -26.78
C GLU A 431 -34.33 -48.33 -26.11
N HIS A 432 -33.57 -49.17 -25.38
CA HIS A 432 -32.28 -48.79 -24.79
C HIS A 432 -31.26 -48.37 -25.86
N VAL A 433 -31.17 -49.10 -26.98
CA VAL A 433 -30.26 -48.74 -28.09
C VAL A 433 -30.63 -47.38 -28.71
N GLN A 434 -31.93 -47.12 -28.89
CA GLN A 434 -32.42 -45.85 -29.44
C GLN A 434 -32.11 -44.66 -28.52
N LEU A 435 -32.27 -44.84 -27.20
CA LEU A 435 -31.96 -43.80 -26.21
C LEU A 435 -30.45 -43.52 -26.12
N CYS A 436 -29.59 -44.54 -26.25
CA CYS A 436 -28.14 -44.35 -26.36
C CYS A 436 -27.77 -43.54 -27.62
N GLU A 437 -28.33 -43.88 -28.78
CA GLU A 437 -28.11 -43.12 -30.03
C GLU A 437 -28.60 -41.67 -29.92
N ALA A 438 -29.73 -41.43 -29.24
CA ALA A 438 -30.24 -40.09 -28.97
C ALA A 438 -29.30 -39.29 -28.04
N MET A 439 -28.75 -39.93 -27.01
CA MET A 439 -27.77 -39.32 -26.09
C MET A 439 -26.47 -38.97 -26.82
N ASP A 440 -25.94 -39.88 -27.64
CA ASP A 440 -24.74 -39.64 -28.46
C ASP A 440 -24.95 -38.47 -29.43
N THR A 441 -26.13 -38.39 -30.03
CA THR A 441 -26.51 -37.26 -30.91
C THR A 441 -26.57 -35.95 -30.14
N THR A 442 -27.12 -35.95 -28.93
CA THR A 442 -27.23 -34.77 -28.07
C THR A 442 -25.84 -34.28 -27.62
N ASN A 443 -24.96 -35.19 -27.21
CA ASN A 443 -23.56 -34.88 -26.87
C ASN A 443 -22.80 -34.29 -28.06
N ALA A 444 -22.96 -34.87 -29.26
CA ALA A 444 -22.30 -34.37 -30.46
C ALA A 444 -22.76 -32.95 -30.82
N GLN A 445 -24.07 -32.66 -30.71
CA GLN A 445 -24.62 -31.32 -30.94
C GLN A 445 -24.12 -30.31 -29.91
N PHE A 446 -24.03 -30.71 -28.64
CA PHE A 446 -23.47 -29.86 -27.59
C PHE A 446 -22.00 -29.52 -27.83
N ASP A 447 -21.19 -30.52 -28.20
CA ASP A 447 -19.77 -30.32 -28.53
C ASP A 447 -19.60 -29.42 -29.76
N GLU A 448 -20.46 -29.54 -30.78
CA GLU A 448 -20.47 -28.66 -31.95
C GLU A 448 -20.76 -27.21 -31.55
N ALA A 449 -21.82 -26.98 -30.77
CA ALA A 449 -22.18 -25.65 -30.27
C ALA A 449 -21.09 -25.04 -29.35
N LEU A 450 -20.46 -25.87 -28.51
CA LEU A 450 -19.36 -25.43 -27.64
C LEU A 450 -18.12 -25.04 -28.46
N ASN A 451 -17.80 -25.79 -29.52
CA ASN A 451 -16.71 -25.46 -30.42
C ASN A 451 -17.00 -24.18 -31.23
N GLU A 452 -18.26 -23.96 -31.65
CA GLU A 452 -18.68 -22.72 -32.32
C GLU A 452 -18.53 -21.51 -31.38
N LEU A 453 -18.97 -21.62 -30.12
CA LEU A 453 -18.76 -20.58 -29.11
C LEU A 453 -17.26 -20.27 -28.93
N TRP A 454 -16.43 -21.31 -28.80
CA TRP A 454 -14.99 -21.13 -28.66
C TRP A 454 -14.38 -20.40 -29.86
N GLN A 455 -14.75 -20.76 -31.09
CA GLN A 455 -14.28 -20.08 -32.30
C GLN A 455 -14.69 -18.61 -32.30
N ASN A 456 -15.94 -18.29 -31.93
CA ASN A 456 -16.43 -16.92 -31.88
C ASN A 456 -15.69 -16.07 -30.83
N LEU A 457 -15.54 -16.60 -29.60
CA LEU A 457 -14.83 -15.89 -28.53
C LEU A 457 -13.34 -15.69 -28.85
N MET A 458 -12.68 -16.71 -29.41
CA MET A 458 -11.27 -16.61 -29.82
C MET A 458 -11.06 -15.65 -30.99
N ALA A 459 -11.96 -15.65 -31.98
CA ALA A 459 -11.90 -14.72 -33.10
C ALA A 459 -12.09 -13.26 -32.65
N GLN A 460 -13.02 -13.02 -31.72
CA GLN A 460 -13.23 -11.71 -31.12
C GLN A 460 -12.02 -11.23 -30.31
N GLU A 461 -11.45 -12.11 -29.50
CA GLU A 461 -10.27 -11.79 -28.70
C GLU A 461 -9.04 -11.49 -29.57
N LEU A 462 -8.85 -12.25 -30.65
CA LEU A 462 -7.80 -11.98 -31.63
C LEU A 462 -8.00 -10.61 -32.31
N HIS A 463 -9.22 -10.33 -32.77
CA HIS A 463 -9.54 -9.05 -33.40
C HIS A 463 -9.34 -7.87 -32.45
N LEU A 464 -9.74 -8.00 -31.18
CA LEU A 464 -9.49 -6.97 -30.16
C LEU A 464 -7.99 -6.75 -29.95
N HIS A 465 -7.21 -7.81 -29.86
CA HIS A 465 -5.76 -7.75 -29.71
C HIS A 465 -5.10 -7.02 -30.89
N GLU A 466 -5.42 -7.41 -32.13
CA GLU A 466 -4.91 -6.76 -33.35
C GLU A 466 -5.30 -5.29 -33.43
N ALA A 467 -6.55 -4.95 -33.08
CA ALA A 467 -7.02 -3.56 -33.06
C ALA A 467 -6.29 -2.69 -32.03
N ILE A 468 -5.97 -3.24 -30.85
CA ILE A 468 -5.22 -2.54 -29.81
C ILE A 468 -3.76 -2.37 -30.22
N GLU A 469 -3.14 -3.38 -30.84
CA GLU A 469 -1.78 -3.25 -31.37
C GLU A 469 -1.70 -2.15 -32.44
N GLU A 470 -2.63 -2.13 -33.41
CA GLU A 470 -2.69 -1.08 -34.43
C GLU A 470 -2.94 0.31 -33.82
N SER A 471 -3.86 0.42 -32.86
CA SER A 471 -4.14 1.67 -32.15
C SER A 471 -2.92 2.16 -31.36
N THR A 472 -2.20 1.26 -30.70
CA THR A 472 -0.97 1.57 -29.94
C THR A 472 0.16 2.04 -30.85
N LEU A 473 0.32 1.42 -32.02
CA LEU A 473 1.31 1.85 -33.02
C LEU A 473 0.97 3.22 -33.61
N ASN A 474 -0.30 3.48 -33.92
CA ASN A 474 -0.76 4.80 -34.35
C ASN A 474 -0.53 5.86 -33.27
N PHE A 475 -0.80 5.52 -32.01
CA PHE A 475 -0.49 6.37 -30.86
C PHE A 475 1.01 6.69 -30.80
N GLU A 476 1.88 5.68 -30.85
CA GLU A 476 3.34 5.82 -30.84
C GLU A 476 3.82 6.79 -31.94
N HIS A 477 3.33 6.65 -33.17
CA HIS A 477 3.71 7.54 -34.26
C HIS A 477 3.31 8.99 -34.04
N ARG A 478 2.06 9.24 -33.60
CA ARG A 478 1.60 10.60 -33.30
C ARG A 478 2.44 11.24 -32.20
N PHE A 479 2.72 10.45 -31.16
CA PHE A 479 3.41 10.91 -29.96
C PHE A 479 4.89 11.15 -30.20
N THR A 480 5.53 10.29 -30.98
CA THR A 480 6.91 10.48 -31.45
C THR A 480 7.03 11.81 -32.21
N ARG A 481 6.08 12.10 -33.10
CA ARG A 481 6.08 13.39 -33.83
C ARG A 481 5.91 14.59 -32.90
N LEU A 482 4.98 14.52 -31.93
CA LEU A 482 4.78 15.59 -30.95
C LEU A 482 6.06 15.86 -30.15
N MET A 483 6.73 14.80 -29.70
CA MET A 483 7.93 14.91 -28.89
C MET A 483 9.18 15.30 -29.67
N SER A 484 9.32 14.85 -30.92
CA SER A 484 10.36 15.36 -31.81
C SER A 484 10.20 16.87 -32.05
N SER A 485 8.98 17.34 -32.32
CA SER A 485 8.71 18.78 -32.47
C SER A 485 9.09 19.57 -31.21
N PHE A 486 8.74 19.06 -30.03
CA PHE A 486 9.12 19.68 -28.76
C PHE A 486 10.64 19.80 -28.59
N VAL A 487 11.37 18.72 -28.86
CA VAL A 487 12.83 18.70 -28.75
C VAL A 487 13.44 19.66 -29.78
N GLU A 488 13.03 19.60 -31.04
CA GLU A 488 13.52 20.47 -32.11
C GLU A 488 13.31 21.97 -31.78
N GLU A 489 12.11 22.34 -31.30
CA GLU A 489 11.82 23.71 -30.88
C GLU A 489 12.66 24.13 -29.66
N SER A 490 12.87 23.21 -28.70
CA SER A 490 13.70 23.48 -27.52
C SER A 490 15.18 23.66 -27.86
N GLN A 491 15.70 22.86 -28.81
CA GLN A 491 17.07 22.97 -29.31
C GLN A 491 17.37 24.36 -29.90
N LEU A 492 16.38 25.02 -30.51
CA LEU A 492 16.53 26.39 -30.99
C LEU A 492 16.77 27.39 -29.84
N TYR A 493 16.14 27.19 -28.69
CA TYR A 493 16.37 28.02 -27.50
C TYR A 493 17.70 27.68 -26.81
N PHE A 494 18.09 26.40 -26.77
CA PHE A 494 19.42 26.01 -26.28
C PHE A 494 20.56 26.56 -27.15
N LEU A 495 20.35 26.61 -28.47
CA LEU A 495 21.28 27.29 -29.39
C LEU A 495 21.38 28.79 -29.08
N GLN A 496 20.25 29.46 -28.83
CA GLN A 496 20.26 30.86 -28.39
C GLN A 496 20.99 31.04 -27.05
N LEU A 497 20.82 30.12 -26.08
CA LEU A 497 21.55 30.15 -24.81
C LEU A 497 23.07 30.07 -25.01
N ARG A 498 23.54 29.22 -25.94
CA ARG A 498 24.96 29.17 -26.32
C ARG A 498 25.45 30.49 -26.90
N HIS A 499 24.67 31.13 -27.79
CA HIS A 499 25.03 32.44 -28.34
C HIS A 499 25.06 33.55 -27.29
N VAL A 500 24.14 33.55 -26.32
CA VAL A 500 24.16 34.47 -25.19
C VAL A 500 25.44 34.25 -24.35
N CYS A 501 25.84 32.99 -24.13
CA CYS A 501 27.10 32.66 -23.46
C CYS A 501 28.34 33.15 -24.23
N GLU A 502 28.35 33.00 -25.56
CA GLU A 502 29.42 33.52 -26.42
C GLU A 502 29.52 35.05 -26.29
N HIS A 503 28.40 35.74 -26.42
CA HIS A 503 28.35 37.21 -26.30
C HIS A 503 28.81 37.71 -24.93
N PHE A 504 28.40 37.03 -23.85
CA PHE A 504 28.88 37.33 -22.50
C PHE A 504 30.40 37.16 -22.40
N SER A 505 30.96 36.08 -22.95
CA SER A 505 32.41 35.82 -22.94
C SER A 505 33.22 36.89 -23.69
N GLU A 506 32.74 37.35 -24.84
CA GLU A 506 33.35 38.44 -25.61
C GLU A 506 33.31 39.76 -24.82
N SER A 507 32.15 40.07 -24.23
CA SER A 507 31.95 41.28 -23.42
C SER A 507 32.83 41.28 -22.16
N MET A 508 32.99 40.11 -21.53
CA MET A 508 33.89 39.92 -20.39
C MET A 508 35.36 40.11 -20.78
N THR A 509 35.78 39.59 -21.95
CA THR A 509 37.13 39.81 -22.48
C THR A 509 37.42 41.30 -22.65
N ASP A 510 36.46 42.02 -23.23
CA ASP A 510 36.52 43.47 -23.44
C ASP A 510 36.57 44.25 -22.12
N ALA A 511 35.72 43.88 -21.16
CA ALA A 511 35.65 44.53 -19.85
C ALA A 511 36.96 44.37 -19.06
N VAL A 512 37.49 43.15 -18.99
CA VAL A 512 38.76 42.88 -18.29
C VAL A 512 39.93 43.55 -19.02
N SER A 513 39.95 43.53 -20.36
CA SER A 513 40.99 44.22 -21.15
C SER A 513 40.98 45.73 -20.91
N ARG A 514 39.80 46.36 -20.86
CA ARG A 514 39.65 47.79 -20.54
C ARG A 514 40.08 48.09 -19.11
N PHE A 515 39.69 47.25 -18.15
CA PHE A 515 40.09 47.39 -16.75
C PHE A 515 41.61 47.36 -16.59
N ILE A 516 42.28 46.35 -17.14
CA ILE A 516 43.75 46.23 -17.10
C ILE A 516 44.42 47.43 -17.78
N SER A 517 43.90 47.85 -18.94
CA SER A 517 44.45 48.99 -19.69
C SER A 517 44.33 50.31 -18.93
N ASP A 518 43.20 50.55 -18.26
CA ASP A 518 42.97 51.73 -17.42
C ASP A 518 43.91 51.75 -16.21
N LYS A 519 44.09 50.60 -15.54
CA LYS A 519 45.02 50.47 -14.41
C LYS A 519 46.48 50.64 -14.81
N LEU A 520 46.87 50.16 -16.00
CA LEU A 520 48.19 50.41 -16.58
C LEU A 520 48.42 51.91 -16.84
N ALA A 521 47.42 52.59 -17.41
CA ALA A 521 47.51 54.03 -17.69
C ALA A 521 47.60 54.89 -16.41
N GLN A 522 46.98 54.43 -15.32
CA GLN A 522 47.02 55.09 -14.00
C GLN A 522 48.25 54.72 -13.16
N HIS A 523 49.11 53.80 -13.62
CA HIS A 523 50.21 53.21 -12.84
C HIS A 523 49.76 52.56 -11.51
N ASP A 524 48.52 52.07 -11.45
CA ASP A 524 47.89 51.50 -10.24
C ASP A 524 47.78 49.97 -10.35
N LEU A 525 48.93 49.29 -10.42
CA LEU A 525 49.01 47.83 -10.59
C LEU A 525 48.68 47.06 -9.30
N ASP A 526 48.81 47.70 -8.15
CA ASP A 526 48.47 47.08 -6.85
C ASP A 526 46.98 46.80 -6.73
N SER A 527 46.14 47.60 -7.39
CA SER A 527 44.69 47.40 -7.45
C SER A 527 44.24 46.24 -8.34
N VAL A 528 45.12 45.69 -9.20
CA VAL A 528 44.78 44.54 -10.05
C VAL A 528 44.80 43.26 -9.20
N PRO A 529 43.69 42.48 -9.17
CA PRO A 529 43.61 41.25 -8.41
C PRO A 529 44.74 40.28 -8.77
N GLN A 530 45.32 39.63 -7.75
CA GLN A 530 46.50 38.76 -7.91
C GLN A 530 46.36 37.71 -9.04
N PRO A 531 45.22 37.01 -9.21
CA PRO A 531 45.07 36.03 -10.30
C PRO A 531 45.09 36.65 -11.71
N LEU A 532 44.67 37.91 -11.86
CA LEU A 532 44.61 38.62 -13.14
C LEU A 532 45.93 39.31 -13.51
N ARG A 533 46.94 39.33 -12.62
CA ARG A 533 48.22 40.00 -12.89
C ARG A 533 49.00 39.34 -14.03
N ILE A 534 48.84 38.04 -14.23
CA ILE A 534 49.46 37.30 -15.34
C ILE A 534 48.94 37.85 -16.69
N CYS A 535 47.67 38.27 -16.73
CA CYS A 535 47.03 38.83 -17.91
C CYS A 535 47.56 40.22 -18.31
N ILE A 536 48.35 40.89 -17.44
CA ILE A 536 48.97 42.18 -17.74
C ILE A 536 50.07 42.01 -18.79
N ASP A 537 50.90 40.98 -18.63
CA ASP A 537 52.03 40.70 -19.50
C ASP A 537 51.68 39.74 -20.65
N ASP A 538 50.67 38.89 -20.43
CA ASP A 538 50.23 37.88 -21.39
C ASP A 538 48.72 37.95 -21.68
N ARG A 539 48.37 38.48 -22.85
CA ARG A 539 46.99 38.56 -23.32
C ARG A 539 46.39 37.16 -23.58
N GLU A 540 47.21 36.16 -23.88
CA GLU A 540 46.76 34.78 -24.10
C GLU A 540 46.20 34.17 -22.82
N SER A 541 46.80 34.46 -21.67
CA SER A 541 46.30 34.07 -20.36
C SER A 541 44.87 34.58 -20.07
N LEU A 542 44.52 35.79 -20.51
CA LEU A 542 43.13 36.29 -20.36
C LEU A 542 42.15 35.49 -21.23
N LEU A 543 42.52 35.24 -22.49
CA LEU A 543 41.68 34.47 -23.41
C LEU A 543 41.45 33.05 -22.87
N ASN A 544 42.48 32.42 -22.31
CA ASN A 544 42.37 31.09 -21.69
C ASN A 544 41.37 31.06 -20.51
N LEU A 545 41.38 32.08 -19.63
CA LEU A 545 40.42 32.17 -18.52
C LEU A 545 38.98 32.31 -19.02
N VAL A 546 38.76 33.19 -20.01
CA VAL A 546 37.43 33.41 -20.60
C VAL A 546 36.94 32.18 -21.35
N ASP A 547 37.81 31.52 -22.11
CA ASP A 547 37.47 30.30 -22.84
C ASP A 547 37.15 29.13 -21.88
N ALA A 548 37.84 29.03 -20.74
CA ALA A 548 37.53 28.05 -19.71
C ALA A 548 36.16 28.28 -19.04
N MET A 549 35.85 29.53 -18.69
CA MET A 549 34.52 29.93 -18.19
C MET A 549 33.43 29.58 -19.21
N LYS A 550 33.60 30.02 -20.46
CA LYS A 550 32.65 29.76 -21.56
C LYS A 550 32.45 28.26 -21.77
N ALA A 551 33.52 27.47 -21.80
CA ALA A 551 33.45 26.02 -21.98
C ALA A 551 32.65 25.37 -20.84
N THR A 552 32.87 25.80 -19.59
CA THR A 552 32.11 25.31 -18.42
C THR A 552 30.62 25.63 -18.55
N HIS A 553 30.29 26.86 -18.94
CA HIS A 553 28.92 27.30 -19.12
C HIS A 553 28.21 26.57 -20.28
N ILE A 554 28.85 26.45 -21.44
CA ILE A 554 28.31 25.72 -22.59
C ILE A 554 28.07 24.25 -22.24
N ALA A 555 29.00 23.60 -21.54
CA ALA A 555 28.85 22.21 -21.13
C ALA A 555 27.61 21.99 -20.24
N ARG A 556 27.26 22.95 -19.37
CA ARG A 556 26.02 22.87 -18.56
C ARG A 556 24.75 23.03 -19.38
N ILE A 557 24.79 23.89 -20.40
CA ILE A 557 23.68 24.07 -21.34
C ILE A 557 23.47 22.78 -22.14
N GLU A 558 24.55 22.19 -22.65
CA GLU A 558 24.53 20.92 -23.40
C GLU A 558 24.05 19.75 -22.53
N GLU A 559 24.57 19.59 -21.30
CA GLU A 559 24.12 18.57 -20.35
C GLU A 559 22.59 18.66 -20.10
N ARG A 560 22.06 19.89 -20.04
CA ARG A 560 20.64 20.12 -19.82
C ARG A 560 19.79 19.83 -21.06
N GLU A 561 20.30 20.15 -22.25
CA GLU A 561 19.68 19.86 -23.54
C GLU A 561 19.61 18.34 -23.78
N ASP A 562 20.73 17.64 -23.63
CA ASP A 562 20.82 16.18 -23.79
C ASP A 562 19.85 15.47 -22.85
N ARG A 563 19.84 15.87 -21.57
CA ARG A 563 18.90 15.32 -20.59
C ARG A 563 17.43 15.51 -20.98
N MET A 564 17.07 16.62 -21.62
CA MET A 564 15.71 16.83 -22.12
C MET A 564 15.39 15.89 -23.28
N ALA A 565 16.30 15.80 -24.25
CA ALA A 565 16.13 14.98 -25.44
C ALA A 565 16.04 13.48 -25.09
N ASP A 566 16.97 12.99 -24.25
CA ASP A 566 17.02 11.59 -23.83
C ASP A 566 15.77 11.19 -23.05
N ARG A 567 15.38 11.98 -22.04
CA ARG A 567 14.17 11.68 -21.25
C ARG A 567 12.90 11.72 -22.08
N SER A 568 12.81 12.63 -23.06
CA SER A 568 11.69 12.71 -23.98
C SER A 568 11.56 11.43 -24.82
N LYS A 569 12.69 10.91 -25.32
CA LYS A 569 12.74 9.69 -26.10
C LYS A 569 12.47 8.43 -25.26
N GLU A 570 13.13 8.31 -24.10
CA GLU A 570 12.94 7.21 -23.16
C GLU A 570 11.50 7.10 -22.67
N PHE A 571 10.83 8.25 -22.44
CA PHE A 571 9.43 8.26 -22.02
C PHE A 571 8.54 7.51 -23.02
N ILE A 572 8.71 7.76 -24.33
CA ILE A 572 7.90 7.11 -25.38
C ILE A 572 8.14 5.61 -25.37
N THR A 573 9.41 5.20 -25.42
CA THR A 573 9.79 3.78 -25.47
C THR A 573 9.24 3.04 -24.25
N ASN A 574 9.47 3.57 -23.05
CA ASN A 574 9.01 2.95 -21.81
C ASN A 574 7.47 2.88 -21.72
N TYR A 575 6.77 3.91 -22.21
CA TYR A 575 5.31 3.95 -22.18
C TYR A 575 4.69 2.95 -23.15
N VAL A 576 5.20 2.85 -24.38
CA VAL A 576 4.73 1.90 -25.39
C VAL A 576 5.05 0.45 -24.98
N GLU A 577 6.26 0.20 -24.45
CA GLU A 577 6.61 -1.12 -23.91
C GLU A 577 5.68 -1.54 -22.78
N LYS A 578 5.32 -0.61 -21.89
CA LYS A 578 4.35 -0.86 -20.82
C LYS A 578 2.98 -1.23 -21.39
N LEU A 579 2.45 -0.46 -22.34
CA LEU A 579 1.14 -0.74 -22.97
C LEU A 579 1.12 -2.11 -23.65
N ASN A 580 2.16 -2.42 -24.44
CA ASN A 580 2.26 -3.71 -25.14
C ASN A 580 2.34 -4.87 -24.15
N LYS A 581 3.09 -4.72 -23.05
CA LYS A 581 3.18 -5.74 -22.01
C LYS A 581 1.82 -5.97 -21.32
N GLU A 582 1.14 -4.90 -20.93
CA GLU A 582 -0.20 -4.97 -20.31
C GLU A 582 -1.20 -5.64 -21.24
N GLU A 583 -1.14 -5.35 -22.55
CA GLU A 583 -2.00 -5.97 -23.55
C GLU A 583 -1.71 -7.46 -23.74
N ILE A 584 -0.43 -7.87 -23.81
CA ILE A 584 -0.04 -9.28 -23.89
C ILE A 584 -0.52 -10.06 -22.66
N GLU A 585 -0.36 -9.49 -21.46
CA GLU A 585 -0.83 -10.11 -20.21
C GLU A 585 -2.35 -10.27 -20.20
N ARG A 586 -3.10 -9.23 -20.62
CA ARG A 586 -4.56 -9.29 -20.74
C ARG A 586 -5.01 -10.34 -21.76
N HIS A 587 -4.42 -10.33 -22.95
CA HIS A 587 -4.75 -11.26 -24.03
C HIS A 587 -4.57 -12.72 -23.59
N ARG A 588 -3.43 -13.02 -22.95
CA ARG A 588 -3.15 -14.36 -22.40
C ARG A 588 -4.14 -14.75 -21.30
N ALA A 589 -4.44 -13.83 -20.38
CA ALA A 589 -5.41 -14.08 -19.32
C ALA A 589 -6.79 -14.41 -19.91
N LYS A 590 -7.21 -13.69 -20.95
CA LYS A 590 -8.52 -13.92 -21.58
C LYS A 590 -8.59 -15.25 -22.32
N ILE A 591 -7.53 -15.63 -23.04
CA ILE A 591 -7.44 -16.96 -23.68
C ILE A 591 -7.53 -18.08 -22.63
N LEU A 592 -6.85 -17.93 -21.50
CA LEU A 592 -6.92 -18.92 -20.41
C LEU A 592 -8.32 -19.01 -19.81
N GLU A 593 -8.99 -17.87 -19.63
CA GLU A 593 -10.39 -17.81 -19.16
C GLU A 593 -11.34 -18.55 -20.11
N ILE A 594 -11.23 -18.28 -21.42
CA ILE A 594 -12.04 -18.95 -22.45
C ILE A 594 -11.81 -20.47 -22.41
N ASN A 595 -10.56 -20.91 -22.40
CA ASN A 595 -10.25 -22.35 -22.38
C ASN A 595 -10.70 -23.03 -21.09
N SER A 596 -10.55 -22.37 -19.94
CA SER A 596 -11.05 -22.88 -18.66
C SER A 596 -12.57 -23.01 -18.66
N PHE A 597 -13.29 -22.06 -19.28
CA PHE A 597 -14.74 -22.14 -19.44
C PHE A 597 -15.14 -23.33 -20.30
N MET A 598 -14.46 -23.57 -21.43
CA MET A 598 -14.72 -24.73 -22.29
C MET A 598 -14.49 -26.05 -21.56
N GLU A 599 -13.40 -26.17 -20.80
CA GLU A 599 -13.10 -27.38 -20.04
C GLU A 599 -14.15 -27.63 -18.95
N MET A 600 -14.61 -26.57 -18.27
CA MET A 600 -15.69 -26.64 -17.29
C MET A 600 -16.99 -27.15 -17.93
N MET A 601 -17.35 -26.66 -19.12
CA MET A 601 -18.56 -27.12 -19.83
C MET A 601 -18.44 -28.58 -20.29
N ARG A 602 -17.29 -29.01 -20.80
CA ARG A 602 -17.05 -30.42 -21.16
C ARG A 602 -17.14 -31.37 -19.96
N LYS A 603 -16.60 -30.95 -18.80
CA LYS A 603 -16.74 -31.73 -17.57
C LYS A 603 -18.18 -31.80 -17.08
N ALA A 604 -18.93 -30.69 -17.19
CA ALA A 604 -20.33 -30.65 -16.76
C ALA A 604 -21.19 -31.67 -17.53
N ILE A 605 -21.06 -31.76 -18.86
CA ILE A 605 -21.85 -32.74 -19.63
C ILE A 605 -21.35 -34.18 -19.41
N ALA A 606 -20.03 -34.38 -19.24
CA ALA A 606 -19.46 -35.70 -18.98
C ALA A 606 -19.87 -36.28 -17.62
N ASN A 607 -20.07 -35.43 -16.60
CA ASN A 607 -20.46 -35.84 -15.25
C ASN A 607 -21.98 -36.01 -15.08
N LEU A 608 -22.79 -35.49 -16.01
CA LEU A 608 -24.26 -35.52 -15.93
C LEU A 608 -24.85 -36.93 -15.70
N PRO A 609 -24.35 -38.02 -16.33
CA PRO A 609 -24.84 -39.37 -16.04
C PRO A 609 -24.61 -39.81 -14.59
N GLU A 610 -23.44 -39.50 -14.01
CA GLU A 610 -23.13 -39.85 -12.62
C GLU A 610 -23.99 -39.06 -11.63
N GLU A 611 -24.27 -37.79 -11.93
CA GLU A 611 -25.13 -36.93 -11.11
C GLU A 611 -26.58 -37.44 -11.09
N ILE A 612 -27.13 -37.82 -12.25
CA ILE A 612 -28.49 -38.36 -12.35
C ILE A 612 -28.61 -39.72 -11.65
N HIS A 613 -27.60 -40.58 -11.80
CA HIS A 613 -27.55 -41.86 -11.10
C HIS A 613 -27.57 -41.68 -9.57
N ALA A 614 -26.78 -40.73 -9.07
CA ALA A 614 -26.77 -40.38 -7.65
C ALA A 614 -28.12 -39.80 -7.18
N GLU A 615 -28.77 -38.96 -7.99
CA GLU A 615 -30.09 -38.38 -7.69
C GLU A 615 -31.17 -39.46 -7.57
N LEU A 616 -31.18 -40.43 -8.48
CA LEU A 616 -32.16 -41.52 -8.48
C LEU A 616 -31.95 -42.49 -7.32
N LEU A 617 -30.70 -42.77 -6.93
CA LEU A 617 -30.39 -43.55 -5.72
C LEU A 617 -30.90 -42.87 -4.44
N LEU A 618 -30.78 -41.54 -4.34
CA LEU A 618 -31.29 -40.76 -3.20
C LEU A 618 -32.82 -40.71 -3.13
N GLN A 619 -33.52 -40.88 -4.26
CA GLN A 619 -34.99 -40.94 -4.29
C GLN A 619 -35.54 -42.35 -3.93
N GLN A 620 -34.68 -43.36 -3.91
CA GLN A 620 -35.03 -44.75 -3.54
C GLN A 620 -34.83 -45.06 -2.04
N GLU A 621 -34.08 -44.21 -1.31
CA GLU A 621 -33.97 -44.20 0.16
C GLU A 621 -35.09 -43.37 0.82
#